data_AF-A0A428Z6L0-F1
#
_entry.id   AF-A0A428Z6L0-F1
#
_cell.length_a   1.000
_cell.length_b   1.000
_cell.length_c   1.000
_cell.angle_alpha   90.00
_cell.angle_beta   90.00
_cell.angle_gamma   90.00
#
_symmetry.space_group_name_H-M   'P 1'
#
loop_
_entity.id
_entity.type
_entity.pdbx_description
1 polymer ?
#
loop_
_entity_poly.entity_id
_entity_poly.type
_entity_poly.pdbx_seq_one_letter_code
_entity_poly.pdbx_strand_id
1 'polypeptide(L)'
;MPTRVAYDQSPPFGGYHDASWAACNGVVYTKAVRNENLVHSLEHGAVWIAYNPETLPAAGVEALAKKVTGVPYMVMSPYPGLDKPVSLQSWEHRLKLDDPADPRIDAFVTALKQNEYTHPEPGATCDNPEFDQDNPPPFDPSPAPAGSVPVGS
;
A
#
# COMPACT_ATOMS: atom_id res chain seq x y z
N MET A 1 -21.57 -6.12 -0.24
CA MET A 1 -20.59 -5.11 -0.65
C MET A 1 -19.31 -5.36 0.12
N PRO A 2 -18.13 -5.05 -0.44
CA PRO A 2 -16.88 -5.14 0.31
C PRO A 2 -16.96 -4.31 1.58
N THR A 3 -16.49 -4.84 2.70
CA THR A 3 -16.54 -4.17 4.00
C THR A 3 -15.68 -2.91 3.98
N ARG A 4 -16.21 -1.77 4.42
CA ARG A 4 -15.43 -0.54 4.60
C ARG A 4 -14.85 -0.50 6.00
N VAL A 5 -13.62 -0.03 6.10
CA VAL A 5 -12.91 0.13 7.38
C VAL A 5 -12.78 1.61 7.71
N ALA A 6 -13.08 1.96 8.95
CA ALA A 6 -12.93 3.30 9.48
C ALA A 6 -11.48 3.57 9.89
N TYR A 7 -10.56 3.58 8.91
CA TYR A 7 -9.16 3.93 9.15
C TYR A 7 -9.03 5.34 9.71
N ASP A 8 -8.27 5.48 10.79
CA ASP A 8 -7.90 6.75 11.41
C ASP A 8 -6.60 7.33 10.83
N GLN A 9 -5.96 6.58 9.95
CA GLN A 9 -4.67 6.90 9.33
C GLN A 9 -4.78 6.84 7.79
N SER A 10 -4.18 7.83 7.12
CA SER A 10 -4.18 7.95 5.66
C SER A 10 -2.76 8.19 5.10
N PRO A 11 -2.22 7.29 4.25
CA PRO A 11 -2.73 5.96 3.93
C PRO A 11 -2.73 5.04 5.18
N PRO A 12 -3.63 4.05 5.24
CA PRO A 12 -3.61 3.05 6.30
C PRO A 12 -2.42 2.11 6.13
N PHE A 13 -1.96 1.56 7.25
CA PHE A 13 -0.76 0.72 7.29
C PHE A 13 -0.96 -0.54 8.15
N GLY A 14 -2.22 -0.90 8.44
CA GLY A 14 -2.57 -2.09 9.23
C GLY A 14 -4.03 -2.06 9.67
N GLY A 15 -4.42 -3.09 10.41
CA GLY A 15 -5.78 -3.25 10.94
C GLY A 15 -6.69 -4.09 10.04
N TYR A 16 -7.99 -4.08 10.32
CA TYR A 16 -9.00 -4.80 9.55
C TYR A 16 -8.90 -4.43 8.07
N HIS A 17 -9.13 -5.40 7.20
CA HIS A 17 -8.93 -5.27 5.77
C HIS A 17 -9.77 -6.31 5.03
N ASP A 18 -9.69 -6.33 3.69
CA ASP A 18 -10.53 -7.19 2.86
C ASP A 18 -9.93 -8.58 2.79
N ALA A 19 -10.73 -9.65 2.71
CA ALA A 19 -10.19 -11.01 2.58
C ALA A 19 -9.38 -11.23 1.27
N SER A 20 -9.58 -10.40 0.26
CA SER A 20 -8.80 -10.44 -0.99
C SER A 20 -7.67 -9.41 -0.95
N TRP A 21 -6.41 -9.84 -1.10
CA TRP A 21 -5.26 -8.94 -1.18
C TRP A 21 -5.02 -8.41 -2.59
N ALA A 22 -4.46 -7.21 -2.68
CA ALA A 22 -3.99 -6.68 -3.96
C ALA A 22 -2.74 -7.44 -4.43
N ALA A 23 -2.58 -7.59 -5.74
CA ALA A 23 -1.36 -8.15 -6.32
C ALA A 23 -0.15 -7.31 -5.88
N CYS A 24 0.84 -7.96 -5.27
CA CYS A 24 1.98 -7.32 -4.61
C CYS A 24 3.34 -7.90 -5.02
N ASN A 25 3.41 -8.58 -6.17
CA ASN A 25 4.64 -9.12 -6.75
C ASN A 25 5.32 -8.13 -7.72
N GLY A 26 5.51 -6.90 -7.25
CA GLY A 26 6.19 -5.85 -8.01
C GLY A 26 5.27 -5.11 -8.96
N VAL A 27 4.04 -4.85 -8.52
CA VAL A 27 3.00 -4.22 -9.32
C VAL A 27 3.02 -2.70 -9.14
N VAL A 28 2.98 -1.98 -10.26
CA VAL A 28 2.81 -0.53 -10.30
C VAL A 28 1.42 -0.22 -10.86
N TYR A 29 0.48 0.07 -9.97
CA TYR A 29 -0.88 0.43 -10.35
C TYR A 29 -0.92 1.84 -10.94
N THR A 30 -1.61 1.98 -12.07
CA THR A 30 -1.83 3.27 -12.74
C THR A 30 -3.02 4.04 -12.18
N LYS A 31 -3.85 3.39 -11.35
CA LYS A 31 -5.03 3.95 -10.69
C LYS A 31 -4.95 3.74 -9.19
N ALA A 32 -5.63 4.61 -8.44
CA ALA A 32 -5.72 4.48 -6.99
C ALA A 32 -6.53 3.22 -6.65
N VAL A 33 -5.97 2.40 -5.77
CA VAL A 33 -6.52 1.09 -5.38
C VAL A 33 -7.20 1.21 -4.02
N ARG A 34 -8.27 0.45 -3.83
CA ARG A 34 -8.94 0.35 -2.53
C ARG A 34 -7.96 -0.03 -1.42
N ASN A 35 -8.02 0.73 -0.33
CA ASN A 35 -7.14 0.59 0.83
C ASN A 35 -7.16 -0.81 1.43
N GLU A 36 -8.34 -1.37 1.66
CA GLU A 36 -8.49 -2.66 2.34
C GLU A 36 -7.83 -3.82 1.59
N ASN A 37 -7.69 -3.73 0.25
CA ASN A 37 -6.99 -4.75 -0.52
C ASN A 37 -5.46 -4.61 -0.37
N LEU A 38 -4.96 -3.37 -0.34
CA LEU A 38 -3.53 -3.10 -0.14
C LEU A 38 -3.08 -3.36 1.31
N VAL A 39 -3.94 -3.10 2.30
CA VAL A 39 -3.64 -3.37 3.72
C VAL A 39 -3.47 -4.87 3.96
N HIS A 40 -4.27 -5.72 3.32
CA HIS A 40 -4.05 -7.18 3.37
C HIS A 40 -2.65 -7.54 2.83
N SER A 41 -2.22 -6.96 1.70
CA SER A 41 -0.87 -7.21 1.19
C SER A 41 0.22 -6.87 2.22
N LEU A 42 -0.01 -5.89 3.10
CA LEU A 42 0.93 -5.56 4.19
C LEU A 42 0.98 -6.65 5.26
N GLU A 43 -0.15 -7.33 5.55
CA GLU A 43 -0.21 -8.45 6.48
C GLU A 43 0.69 -9.62 6.03
N HIS A 44 0.80 -9.80 4.71
CA HIS A 44 1.72 -10.77 4.08
C HIS A 44 3.18 -10.31 4.07
N GLY A 45 3.49 -9.12 4.59
CA GLY A 45 4.84 -8.56 4.65
C GLY A 45 5.27 -7.80 3.39
N ALA A 46 4.30 -7.30 2.60
CA ALA A 46 4.60 -6.41 1.49
C ALA A 46 4.86 -4.97 1.94
N VAL A 47 5.59 -4.24 1.11
CA VAL A 47 5.73 -2.78 1.23
C VAL A 47 4.95 -2.10 0.12
N TRP A 48 4.04 -1.23 0.52
CA TRP A 48 3.28 -0.37 -0.38
C TRP A 48 3.90 1.03 -0.44
N ILE A 49 4.23 1.48 -1.64
CA ILE A 49 4.63 2.86 -1.95
C ILE A 49 3.44 3.60 -2.53
N ALA A 50 2.82 4.46 -1.72
CA ALA A 50 1.82 5.43 -2.15
C ALA A 50 2.52 6.73 -2.60
N TYR A 51 2.06 7.32 -3.70
CA TYR A 51 2.54 8.63 -4.14
C TYR A 51 1.41 9.62 -4.38
N ASN A 52 1.65 10.90 -4.15
CA ASN A 52 0.70 11.94 -4.52
C ASN A 52 0.81 12.23 -6.03
N PRO A 53 -0.24 11.95 -6.84
CA PRO A 53 -0.18 12.14 -8.30
C PRO A 53 -0.17 13.62 -8.72
N GLU A 54 -0.53 14.55 -7.84
CA GLU A 54 -0.57 16.00 -8.11
C GLU A 54 0.76 16.68 -7.80
N THR A 55 1.48 16.21 -6.78
CA THR A 55 2.70 16.88 -6.30
C THR A 55 4.00 16.16 -6.67
N LEU A 56 3.95 14.86 -6.96
CA LEU A 56 5.16 14.11 -7.34
C LEU A 56 5.40 14.21 -8.86
N PRO A 57 6.54 14.75 -9.33
CA PRO A 57 6.85 14.80 -10.75
C PRO A 57 6.98 13.41 -11.37
N ALA A 58 6.68 13.29 -12.68
CA ALA A 58 6.74 12.03 -13.42
C ALA A 58 8.09 11.30 -13.28
N ALA A 59 9.21 12.03 -13.30
CA ALA A 59 10.54 11.42 -13.08
C ALA A 59 10.68 10.77 -11.69
N GLY A 60 10.05 11.33 -10.66
CA GLY A 60 9.99 10.75 -9.33
C GLY A 60 9.13 9.49 -9.28
N VAL A 61 7.96 9.53 -9.95
CA VAL A 61 7.10 8.35 -10.12
C VAL A 61 7.86 7.22 -10.82
N GLU A 62 8.55 7.50 -11.92
CA GLU A 62 9.36 6.53 -12.66
C GLU A 62 10.52 5.96 -11.84
N ALA A 63 11.19 6.79 -11.02
CA ALA A 63 12.27 6.35 -10.15
C ALA A 63 11.78 5.36 -9.08
N LEU A 64 10.63 5.64 -8.46
CA LEU A 64 10.01 4.73 -7.50
C LEU A 64 9.48 3.46 -8.18
N ALA A 65 8.85 3.60 -9.35
CA ALA A 65 8.34 2.46 -10.11
C ALA A 65 9.45 1.45 -10.44
N LYS A 66 10.65 1.92 -10.82
CA LYS A 66 11.82 1.05 -11.06
C LYS A 66 12.25 0.23 -9.83
N LYS A 67 12.01 0.72 -8.61
CA LYS A 67 12.29 -0.01 -7.36
C LYS A 67 11.24 -1.10 -7.08
N VAL A 68 10.06 -0.99 -7.68
CA VAL A 68 8.91 -1.88 -7.44
C VAL A 68 8.76 -2.93 -8.53
N THR A 69 8.86 -2.55 -9.80
CA THR A 69 8.52 -3.41 -10.95
C THR A 69 9.22 -4.77 -10.87
N GLY A 70 8.44 -5.84 -10.78
CA GLY A 70 8.91 -7.23 -10.74
C GLY A 70 9.62 -7.64 -9.45
N VAL A 71 9.64 -6.79 -8.42
CA VAL A 71 10.21 -7.11 -7.10
C VAL A 71 9.12 -7.74 -6.22
N PRO A 72 9.24 -9.00 -5.79
CA PRO A 72 8.27 -9.62 -4.90
C PRO A 72 8.06 -8.84 -3.60
N TYR A 73 6.82 -8.83 -3.11
CA TYR A 73 6.37 -8.11 -1.91
C TYR A 73 6.58 -6.58 -1.97
N MET A 74 6.58 -6.03 -3.18
CA MET A 74 6.57 -4.59 -3.43
C MET A 74 5.35 -4.21 -4.26
N VAL A 75 4.73 -3.10 -3.93
CA VAL A 75 3.60 -2.57 -4.66
C VAL A 75 3.61 -1.04 -4.65
N MET A 76 3.15 -0.41 -5.73
CA MET A 76 3.06 1.04 -5.85
C MET A 76 1.71 1.45 -6.43
N SER A 77 1.12 2.53 -5.92
CA SER A 77 -0.11 3.10 -6.47
C SER A 77 -0.22 4.61 -6.20
N PRO A 78 -0.93 5.37 -7.06
CA PRO A 78 -1.27 6.76 -6.74
C PRO A 78 -2.24 6.81 -5.56
N TYR A 79 -2.10 7.85 -4.74
CA TYR A 79 -2.97 8.13 -3.62
C TYR A 79 -3.41 9.60 -3.67
N PRO A 80 -4.55 9.91 -4.31
CA PRO A 80 -5.09 11.26 -4.38
C PRO A 80 -5.33 11.84 -2.97
N GLY A 81 -4.93 13.10 -2.77
CA GLY A 81 -5.05 13.76 -1.47
C GLY A 81 -3.99 13.36 -0.43
N LEU A 82 -2.94 12.62 -0.82
CA LEU A 82 -1.82 12.32 0.06
C LEU A 82 -1.12 13.63 0.49
N ASP A 83 -0.91 13.82 1.80
CA ASP A 83 -0.32 15.03 2.41
C ASP A 83 1.18 15.23 2.12
N LYS A 84 1.84 14.21 1.58
CA LYS A 84 3.26 14.22 1.22
C LYS A 84 3.46 13.63 -0.19
N PRO A 85 4.53 14.00 -0.91
CA PRO A 85 4.83 13.43 -2.23
C PRO A 85 4.90 11.90 -2.23
N VAL A 86 5.47 11.30 -1.18
CA VAL A 86 5.65 9.84 -1.06
C VAL A 86 5.27 9.38 0.34
N SER A 87 4.60 8.22 0.45
CA SER A 87 4.46 7.49 1.70
C SER A 87 4.68 6.00 1.48
N LEU A 88 5.44 5.37 2.38
CA LEU A 88 5.65 3.94 2.42
C LEU A 88 4.85 3.35 3.58
N GLN A 89 4.20 2.21 3.34
CA GLN A 89 3.48 1.43 4.32
C GLN A 89 4.03 0.01 4.35
N SER A 90 4.21 -0.51 5.55
CA SER A 90 4.33 -1.93 5.89
C SER A 90 3.42 -2.14 7.10
N TRP A 91 3.10 -3.39 7.46
CA TRP A 91 2.23 -3.63 8.60
C TRP A 91 2.70 -2.87 9.86
N GLU A 92 1.82 -2.06 10.44
CA GLU A 92 2.05 -1.17 11.60
C GLU A 92 3.19 -0.13 11.45
N HIS A 93 3.74 0.04 10.24
CA HIS A 93 4.85 0.94 9.97
C HIS A 93 4.55 1.88 8.80
N ARG A 94 4.82 3.16 9.00
CA ARG A 94 4.68 4.16 7.94
C ARG A 94 5.82 5.17 7.93
N LEU A 95 6.25 5.53 6.73
CA LEU A 95 7.18 6.61 6.48
C LEU A 95 6.57 7.57 5.45
N LYS A 96 6.63 8.87 5.70
CA LYS A 96 6.21 9.92 4.75
C LYS A 96 7.38 10.81 4.42
N LEU A 97 7.57 11.14 3.14
CA LEU A 97 8.76 11.78 2.61
C LEU A 97 8.40 12.84 1.57
N ASP A 98 9.21 13.90 1.54
CA ASP A 98 9.11 14.97 0.55
C ASP A 98 9.92 14.69 -0.72
N ASP A 99 10.94 13.83 -0.64
CA ASP A 99 11.86 13.53 -1.74
C ASP A 99 11.77 12.04 -2.16
N PRO A 100 11.44 11.73 -3.43
CA PRO A 100 11.45 10.35 -3.95
C PRO A 100 12.85 9.72 -4.05
N ALA A 101 13.93 10.49 -3.86
CA ALA A 101 15.30 10.00 -3.81
C ALA A 101 15.83 9.86 -2.37
N ASP A 102 14.99 10.08 -1.35
CA ASP A 102 15.42 10.00 0.04
C ASP A 102 15.92 8.58 0.38
N PRO A 103 17.15 8.43 0.92
CA PRO A 103 17.75 7.12 1.18
C PRO A 103 16.95 6.30 2.21
N ARG A 104 16.07 6.93 3.00
CA ARG A 104 15.20 6.23 3.95
C ARG A 104 14.17 5.33 3.26
N ILE A 105 13.89 5.53 1.97
CA ILE A 105 13.05 4.62 1.16
C ILE A 105 13.67 3.23 1.14
N ASP A 106 14.94 3.14 0.77
CA ASP A 106 15.65 1.86 0.68
C ASP A 106 15.85 1.26 2.07
N ALA A 107 16.15 2.08 3.08
CA ALA A 107 16.25 1.62 4.47
C ALA A 107 14.93 1.02 4.98
N PHE A 108 13.79 1.65 4.68
CA PHE A 108 12.47 1.14 5.06
C PHE A 108 12.16 -0.20 4.39
N VAL A 109 12.40 -0.30 3.08
CA VAL A 109 12.19 -1.55 2.32
C VAL A 109 13.07 -2.66 2.86
N THR A 110 14.36 -2.40 3.11
CA THR A 110 15.28 -3.39 3.67
C THR A 110 14.88 -3.84 5.07
N ALA A 111 14.39 -2.94 5.91
CA ALA A 111 14.07 -3.26 7.30
C ALA A 111 12.76 -4.06 7.46
N LEU A 112 11.78 -3.84 6.59
CA LEU A 112 10.40 -4.27 6.82
C LEU A 112 9.87 -5.28 5.81
N LYS A 113 10.32 -5.26 4.56
CA LYS A 113 9.82 -6.19 3.55
C LYS A 113 10.16 -7.63 3.94
N GLN A 114 9.14 -8.48 4.09
CA GLN A 114 9.28 -9.88 4.48
C GLN A 114 10.02 -10.10 5.81
N ASN A 115 10.05 -9.11 6.70
CA ASN A 115 10.63 -9.29 8.02
C ASN A 115 9.60 -9.98 8.92
N GLU A 116 9.82 -11.27 9.19
CA GLU A 116 8.93 -12.17 9.95
C GLU A 116 8.51 -11.65 11.34
N TYR A 117 9.22 -10.67 11.91
CA TYR A 117 8.91 -10.09 13.23
C TYR A 117 8.02 -8.84 13.16
N THR A 118 7.65 -8.39 11.97
CA THR A 118 7.01 -7.07 11.77
C THR A 118 5.66 -7.15 11.05
N HIS A 119 5.20 -8.35 10.72
CA HIS A 119 3.87 -8.56 10.14
C HIS A 119 3.24 -9.88 10.65
N PRO A 120 1.91 -10.03 10.58
CA PRO A 120 1.18 -11.13 11.22
C PRO A 120 1.33 -12.49 10.50
N GLU A 121 1.52 -12.50 9.18
CA GLU A 121 1.54 -13.74 8.39
C GLU A 121 2.87 -14.02 7.66
N PRO A 122 3.97 -14.35 8.37
CA PRO A 122 5.22 -14.79 7.75
C PRO A 122 5.02 -15.95 6.78
N GLY A 123 5.46 -15.77 5.53
CA GLY A 123 5.39 -16.79 4.47
C GLY A 123 4.08 -16.81 3.67
N ALA A 124 3.13 -15.93 3.95
CA ALA A 124 1.93 -15.76 3.12
C ALA A 124 2.28 -15.25 1.72
N THR A 125 1.55 -15.71 0.70
CA THR A 125 1.85 -15.43 -0.71
C THR A 125 1.31 -14.08 -1.18
N CYS A 126 2.05 -13.41 -2.07
CA CYS A 126 1.54 -12.26 -2.82
C CYS A 126 0.79 -12.65 -4.10
N ASP A 127 0.73 -13.94 -4.47
CA ASP A 127 0.08 -14.40 -5.70
C ASP A 127 -1.44 -14.47 -5.56
N ASN A 128 -2.16 -13.50 -6.11
CA ASN A 128 -3.63 -13.51 -6.18
C ASN A 128 -4.13 -13.58 -7.63
N PRO A 129 -4.40 -14.77 -8.18
CA PRO A 129 -4.89 -14.90 -9.55
C PRO A 129 -6.32 -14.38 -9.74
N GLU A 130 -7.08 -14.17 -8.65
CA GLU A 130 -8.46 -13.66 -8.70
C GLU A 130 -8.53 -12.13 -8.65
N PHE A 131 -7.43 -11.46 -8.27
CA PHE A 131 -7.38 -10.00 -8.21
C PHE A 131 -7.03 -9.43 -9.58
N ASP A 132 -7.99 -8.71 -10.18
CA ASP A 132 -7.77 -7.99 -11.44
C ASP A 132 -6.88 -6.76 -11.18
N GLN A 133 -5.58 -6.90 -11.43
CA GLN A 133 -4.62 -5.82 -11.23
C GLN A 133 -4.75 -4.68 -12.27
N ASP A 134 -5.35 -4.95 -13.43
CA ASP A 134 -5.54 -3.96 -14.50
C ASP A 134 -6.82 -3.14 -14.27
N ASN A 135 -7.79 -3.70 -13.55
CA ASN A 135 -9.00 -3.04 -13.10
C ASN A 135 -9.29 -3.31 -11.61
N PRO A 136 -8.44 -2.80 -10.70
CA PRO A 136 -8.56 -3.08 -9.27
C PRO A 136 -9.82 -2.41 -8.69
N PRO A 137 -10.35 -2.93 -7.56
CA PRO A 137 -11.40 -2.26 -6.81
C PRO A 137 -11.01 -0.79 -6.54
N PRO A 138 -11.91 0.17 -6.84
CA PRO A 138 -11.55 1.58 -6.84
C PRO A 138 -11.28 2.09 -5.43
N PHE A 139 -10.27 2.94 -5.29
CA PHE A 139 -10.09 3.77 -4.11
C PHE A 139 -11.32 4.65 -3.85
N ASP A 140 -11.78 4.70 -2.61
CA ASP A 140 -12.85 5.60 -2.17
C ASP A 140 -12.30 6.54 -1.06
N PRO A 141 -12.09 7.83 -1.38
CA PRO A 141 -11.60 8.82 -0.42
C PRO A 141 -12.68 9.31 0.56
N SER A 142 -13.94 8.90 0.41
CA SER A 142 -15.00 9.33 1.32
C SER A 142 -14.70 8.89 2.76
N PRO A 143 -15.14 9.66 3.76
CA PRO A 143 -15.21 9.16 5.13
C PRO A 143 -15.92 7.81 5.17
N ALA A 144 -15.44 6.92 6.02
CA ALA A 144 -16.06 5.62 6.21
C ALA A 144 -17.52 5.81 6.69
N PRO A 145 -18.50 5.09 6.09
CA PRO A 145 -19.89 5.17 6.53
C PRO A 145 -20.05 4.82 8.01
N ALA A 146 -21.09 5.38 8.66
CA ALA A 146 -21.45 4.99 10.01
C ALA A 146 -21.70 3.47 10.09
N GLY A 147 -21.09 2.81 11.08
CA GLY A 147 -21.15 1.34 11.22
C GLY A 147 -20.09 0.56 10.45
N SER A 148 -19.14 1.24 9.79
CA SER A 148 -17.93 0.60 9.24
C SER A 148 -17.12 -0.11 10.34
N VAL A 149 -16.36 -1.13 9.96
CA VAL A 149 -15.55 -1.91 10.91
C VAL A 149 -14.43 -1.01 11.47
N PRO A 150 -14.19 -1.02 12.80
CA PRO A 150 -13.07 -0.30 13.40
C PRO A 150 -11.71 -0.87 12.94
N VAL A 151 -10.65 -0.09 13.08
CA VAL A 151 -9.30 -0.48 12.61
C VAL A 151 -8.76 -1.75 13.29
N GLY A 152 -9.03 -1.98 14.58
CA GLY A 152 -8.33 -3.00 15.37
C GLY A 152 -9.22 -4.07 16.01
N SER A 153 -10.24 -4.56 15.31
CA SER A 153 -11.07 -5.69 15.79
C SER A 153 -10.41 -7.04 15.58
#